data_AF-A0A5B6YWS1-F1
#
_entry.id   AF-A0A5B6YWS1-F1
#
_cell.length_a   1.000
_cell.length_b   1.000
_cell.length_c   1.000
_cell.angle_alpha   90.00
_cell.angle_beta   90.00
_cell.angle_gamma   90.00
#
_symmetry.space_group_name_H-M   'P 1'
#
loop_
_entity.id
_entity.type
_entity.pdbx_description
1 polymer ?
#
loop_
_entity_poly.entity_id
_entity_poly.type
_entity_poly.pdbx_seq_one_letter_code
_entity_poly.pdbx_strand_id
1 'polypeptide(L)'
;MSGTDLKLLGTKESLFTYRIVWALKLKGIEYEFVEEDLFNKSPLLLESNPIYKKVPVLIHGGKPISESLVILDYIDETWKNNPILSTDPQERAYARFWAKFVDEKFYEAS
;
A
#
# COMPACT_ATOMS: atom_id res chain seq x y z
N MET A 1 24.40 9.83 -1.35
CA MET A 1 23.21 9.63 -0.49
C MET A 1 22.25 8.73 -1.24
N SER A 2 22.37 7.41 -1.12
CA SER A 2 21.41 6.48 -1.72
C SER A 2 20.20 6.40 -0.79
N GLY A 3 19.34 7.42 -0.81
CA GLY A 3 18.01 7.27 -0.23
C GLY A 3 17.34 6.08 -0.90
N THR A 4 16.67 5.24 -0.13
CA THR A 4 15.88 4.13 -0.66
C THR A 4 14.98 4.66 -1.77
N ASP A 5 15.02 4.03 -2.94
CA ASP A 5 14.20 4.39 -4.12
C ASP A 5 12.71 4.06 -3.92
N LEU A 6 12.29 3.88 -2.66
CA LEU A 6 10.98 3.46 -2.23
C LEU A 6 10.49 4.37 -1.10
N LYS A 7 9.35 5.02 -1.33
CA LYS A 7 8.67 5.86 -0.34
C LYS A 7 7.25 5.38 -0.13
N LEU A 8 6.78 5.42 1.11
CA LEU A 8 5.38 5.19 1.46
C LEU A 8 4.81 6.49 2.04
N LEU A 9 3.94 7.14 1.27
CA LEU A 9 3.09 8.24 1.75
C LEU A 9 1.93 7.62 2.53
N GLY A 10 1.80 8.00 3.79
CA GLY A 10 0.84 7.35 4.68
C GLY A 10 0.62 8.11 5.97
N THR A 11 -0.36 7.67 6.76
CA THR A 11 -0.51 8.13 8.15
C THR A 11 -0.59 6.94 9.09
N LYS A 12 -0.06 7.10 10.30
CA LYS A 12 -0.15 6.10 11.39
C LYS A 12 -1.56 5.87 11.88
N GLU A 13 -2.53 6.65 11.43
CA GLU A 13 -3.95 6.49 11.77
C GLU A 13 -4.71 5.62 10.74
N SER A 14 -4.07 5.23 9.63
CA SER A 14 -4.72 4.53 8.52
C SER A 14 -4.40 3.04 8.51
N LEU A 15 -5.44 2.20 8.63
CA LEU A 15 -5.32 0.74 8.52
C LEU A 15 -4.86 0.30 7.11
N PHE A 16 -5.27 1.04 6.07
CA PHE A 16 -4.80 0.83 4.71
C PHE A 16 -3.30 1.09 4.58
N THR A 17 -2.76 2.07 5.32
CA THR A 17 -1.32 2.32 5.39
C THR A 17 -0.61 1.19 6.13
N TYR A 18 -1.14 0.72 7.25
CA TYR A 18 -0.52 -0.40 7.99
C TYR A 18 -0.45 -1.69 7.19
N ARG A 19 -1.44 -1.96 6.32
CA ARG A 19 -1.39 -3.08 5.37
C ARG A 19 -0.07 -3.10 4.59
N ILE A 20 0.37 -1.93 4.12
CA ILE A 20 1.61 -1.78 3.33
C ILE A 20 2.85 -1.82 4.21
N VAL A 21 2.80 -1.17 5.38
CA VAL A 21 3.88 -1.23 6.37
C VAL A 21 4.20 -2.68 6.75
N TRP A 22 3.19 -3.51 7.00
CA TRP A 22 3.38 -4.92 7.35
C TRP A 22 3.87 -5.75 6.16
N ALA A 23 3.34 -5.51 4.96
CA ALA A 23 3.82 -6.18 3.76
C ALA A 23 5.32 -5.94 3.53
N LEU A 24 5.76 -4.68 3.57
CA LEU A 24 7.17 -4.32 3.41
C LEU A 24 8.04 -4.91 4.52
N LYS A 25 7.56 -4.94 5.77
CA LYS A 25 8.25 -5.60 6.89
C LYS A 25 8.40 -7.11 6.69
N LEU A 26 7.35 -7.81 6.27
CA LEU A 26 7.39 -9.25 5.99
C LEU A 26 8.37 -9.59 4.84
N LYS A 27 8.48 -8.68 3.87
CA LYS A 27 9.45 -8.79 2.76
C LYS A 27 10.87 -8.36 3.14
N GLY A 28 11.07 -7.71 4.28
CA GLY A 28 12.35 -7.16 4.71
C GLY A 28 12.84 -5.99 3.85
N ILE A 29 11.92 -5.22 3.28
CA ILE A 29 12.24 -4.11 2.36
C ILE A 29 12.29 -2.81 3.16
N GLU A 30 13.42 -2.10 3.03
CA GLU A 30 13.58 -0.75 3.58
C GLU A 30 12.88 0.29 2.68
N TYR A 31 12.28 1.30 3.32
CA TYR A 31 11.58 2.38 2.65
C TYR A 31 11.58 3.63 3.52
N GLU A 32 11.39 4.78 2.88
CA GLU A 32 11.12 6.04 3.58
C GLU A 32 9.62 6.15 3.87
N PHE A 33 9.24 6.29 5.14
CA PHE A 33 7.85 6.60 5.50
C PHE A 33 7.66 8.11 5.56
N VAL A 34 6.80 8.63 4.69
CA VAL A 34 6.44 10.05 4.64
C VAL A 34 5.07 10.21 5.27
N GLU A 35 5.05 10.80 6.48
CA GLU A 35 3.80 11.05 7.22
C GLU A 35 2.98 12.14 6.52
N GLU A 36 1.72 11.85 6.23
CA GLU A 36 0.75 12.75 5.61
C GLU A 36 -0.28 13.25 6.63
N ASP A 37 -0.65 14.53 6.48
CA ASP A 37 -1.80 15.13 7.15
C ASP A 37 -3.04 14.96 6.24
N LEU A 38 -4.08 14.29 6.75
CA LEU A 38 -5.30 14.03 5.97
C LEU A 38 -6.16 15.27 5.74
N PHE A 39 -6.04 16.29 6.60
CA PHE A 39 -6.75 17.57 6.48
C PHE A 39 -5.97 18.54 5.59
N ASN A 40 -4.64 18.55 5.70
CA ASN A 40 -3.75 19.39 4.91
C ASN A 40 -2.76 18.56 4.07
N LYS A 41 -3.30 17.97 3.00
CA LYS A 41 -2.57 17.03 2.12
C LYS A 41 -1.36 17.68 1.46
N SER A 42 -0.23 16.96 1.43
CA SER A 42 0.99 17.49 0.81
C SER A 42 0.85 17.62 -0.72
N PRO A 43 1.60 18.54 -1.37
CA PRO A 43 1.68 18.58 -2.83
C PRO A 43 2.12 17.25 -3.44
N LEU A 44 3.04 16.54 -2.78
CA LEU A 44 3.52 15.24 -3.23
C LEU A 44 2.39 14.20 -3.29
N LEU A 45 1.52 14.15 -2.28
CA LEU A 45 0.34 13.28 -2.28
C LEU A 45 -0.64 13.66 -3.40
N LEU A 46 -0.91 14.96 -3.57
CA LEU A 46 -1.83 15.46 -4.58
C LEU A 46 -1.35 15.18 -6.01
N GLU A 47 -0.04 15.27 -6.25
CA GLU A 47 0.59 14.92 -7.53
C GLU A 47 0.64 13.40 -7.76
N SER A 48 0.88 12.62 -6.70
CA SER A 48 1.06 11.17 -6.81
C SER A 48 -0.27 10.40 -6.92
N ASN A 49 -1.35 10.91 -6.35
CA ASN A 49 -2.70 10.34 -6.46
C ASN A 49 -3.73 11.45 -6.74
N PRO A 50 -3.73 12.03 -7.96
CA PRO A 50 -4.58 13.17 -8.30
C PRO A 50 -6.08 12.84 -8.33
N ILE A 51 -6.43 11.56 -8.53
CA ILE A 51 -7.81 11.09 -8.64
C ILE A 51 -8.47 11.02 -7.27
N TYR A 52 -7.91 10.26 -6.33
CA TYR A 52 -8.53 10.04 -5.03
C TYR A 52 -7.95 10.93 -3.93
N LYS A 53 -6.69 11.38 -4.07
CA LYS A 53 -5.98 12.19 -3.08
C LYS A 53 -5.96 11.50 -1.70
N LYS A 54 -5.88 10.16 -1.70
CA LYS A 54 -5.91 9.30 -0.52
C LYS A 54 -4.58 8.61 -0.32
N VAL A 55 -4.30 8.28 0.93
CA VAL A 55 -3.21 7.39 1.35
C VAL A 55 -3.72 5.96 1.56
N PRO A 56 -2.87 4.92 1.45
CA PRO A 56 -1.45 4.98 1.13
C PRO A 56 -1.15 5.22 -0.35
N VAL A 57 0.04 5.79 -0.63
CA VAL A 57 0.65 5.80 -1.96
C VAL A 57 2.09 5.29 -1.83
N LEU A 58 2.44 4.26 -2.60
CA LEU A 58 3.79 3.74 -2.69
C LEU A 58 4.48 4.35 -3.91
N ILE A 59 5.61 5.01 -3.73
CA ILE A 59 6.43 5.54 -4.83
C ILE A 59 7.68 4.68 -4.95
N HIS A 60 7.83 3.99 -6.08
CA HIS A 60 9.00 3.17 -6.38
C HIS A 60 9.66 3.68 -7.68
N GLY A 61 10.93 4.12 -7.64
CA GLY A 61 11.59 4.66 -8.83
C GLY A 61 10.94 5.94 -9.34
N GLY A 62 10.39 6.76 -8.44
CA GLY A 62 9.61 7.96 -8.78
C GLY A 62 8.23 7.68 -9.40
N LYS A 63 7.78 6.42 -9.45
CA LYS A 63 6.47 6.05 -10.01
C LYS A 63 5.48 5.75 -8.89
N PRO A 64 4.37 6.52 -8.78
CA PRO A 64 3.39 6.31 -7.72
C PRO A 64 2.43 5.15 -8.04
N ILE A 65 2.04 4.42 -7.00
CA ILE A 65 1.06 3.34 -7.03
C ILE A 65 0.09 3.61 -5.88
N SER A 66 -1.20 3.68 -6.22
CA SER A 66 -2.30 3.97 -5.27
C SER A 66 -3.16 2.72 -5.04
N GLU A 67 -4.08 2.81 -4.08
CA GLU A 67 -4.97 1.71 -3.64
C GLU A 67 -4.24 0.58 -2.91
N SER A 68 -4.53 0.41 -1.62
CA SER A 68 -3.72 -0.47 -0.76
C SER A 68 -3.71 -1.95 -1.17
N LEU A 69 -4.80 -2.49 -1.75
CA LEU A 69 -4.78 -3.86 -2.28
C LEU A 69 -3.93 -3.98 -3.56
N VAL A 70 -3.95 -2.95 -4.41
CA VAL A 70 -3.13 -2.90 -5.63
C VAL A 70 -1.65 -2.77 -5.27
N ILE A 71 -1.33 -1.91 -4.29
CA ILE A 71 0.03 -1.79 -3.75
C ILE A 71 0.49 -3.11 -3.13
N LEU A 72 -0.39 -3.82 -2.42
CA LEU A 72 -0.07 -5.13 -1.82
C LEU A 72 0.25 -6.19 -2.88
N ASP A 73 -0.56 -6.30 -3.94
CA ASP A 73 -0.29 -7.18 -5.07
C ASP A 73 1.05 -6.79 -5.74
N TYR A 74 1.31 -5.51 -5.96
CA TYR A 74 2.57 -5.02 -6.52
C TYR A 74 3.80 -5.43 -5.67
N ILE A 75 3.71 -5.30 -4.35
CA ILE A 75 4.78 -5.71 -3.43
C ILE A 75 5.05 -7.21 -3.54
N ASP A 76 3.98 -8.02 -3.51
CA ASP A 76 4.13 -9.48 -3.59
C ASP A 76 4.66 -9.93 -4.97
N GLU A 77 4.30 -9.20 -6.02
CA GLU A 77 4.76 -9.47 -7.36
C GLU A 77 6.20 -9.00 -7.63
N THR A 78 6.64 -7.92 -7.00
CA THR A 78 7.99 -7.33 -7.21
C THR A 78 9.05 -8.07 -6.40
N TRP A 79 8.78 -8.34 -5.12
CA TRP A 79 9.73 -8.99 -4.21
C TRP A 79 9.29 -10.42 -3.91
N LYS A 80 9.83 -11.38 -4.67
CA LYS A 80 9.38 -12.78 -4.64
C LYS A 80 9.81 -13.56 -3.39
N ASN A 81 10.74 -13.04 -2.59
CA ASN A 81 11.08 -13.61 -1.29
C ASN A 81 9.89 -13.48 -0.34
N ASN A 82 9.62 -14.50 0.47
CA ASN A 82 8.51 -14.56 1.43
C ASN A 82 7.14 -14.20 0.79
N PRO A 83 6.57 -15.05 -0.08
CA PRO A 83 5.27 -14.78 -0.70
C PRO A 83 4.18 -14.48 0.34
N ILE A 84 3.41 -13.41 0.12
CA ILE A 84 2.29 -13.02 0.99
C ILE A 84 1.07 -13.83 0.62
N LEU A 85 0.80 -14.00 -0.68
CA LEU A 85 -0.30 -14.81 -1.17
C LEU A 85 0.14 -16.25 -1.43
N SER A 86 -0.81 -17.18 -1.29
CA SER A 86 -0.62 -18.58 -1.70
C SER A 86 -0.36 -18.66 -3.21
N THR A 87 0.45 -19.64 -3.61
CA THR A 87 0.66 -19.98 -5.03
C THR A 87 -0.57 -20.66 -5.62
N ASP A 88 -1.39 -21.32 -4.80
CA ASP A 88 -2.64 -21.94 -5.24
C ASP A 88 -3.65 -20.88 -5.73
N PRO A 89 -4.21 -21.02 -6.95
CA PRO A 89 -5.14 -20.04 -7.49
C PRO A 89 -6.43 -19.87 -6.68
N GLN A 90 -6.96 -20.95 -6.10
CA GLN A 90 -8.23 -20.92 -5.37
C GLN A 90 -8.04 -20.25 -4.01
N GLU A 91 -7.00 -20.60 -3.26
CA GLU A 91 -6.65 -19.95 -2.00
C GLU A 91 -6.37 -18.45 -2.19
N ARG A 92 -5.64 -18.10 -3.26
CA ARG A 92 -5.39 -16.69 -3.60
C ARG A 92 -6.67 -15.93 -3.94
N ALA A 93 -7.61 -16.56 -4.64
CA ALA A 93 -8.92 -15.97 -4.91
C ALA A 93 -9.73 -15.76 -3.61
N TYR A 94 -9.72 -16.72 -2.68
CA TYR A 94 -10.37 -16.58 -1.37
C TYR A 94 -9.77 -15.44 -0.54
N ALA A 95 -8.44 -15.33 -0.49
CA ALA A 95 -7.77 -14.24 0.22
C ALA A 95 -8.15 -12.87 -0.36
N ARG A 96 -8.14 -12.73 -1.68
CA ARG A 96 -8.54 -11.49 -2.38
C ARG A 96 -10.02 -11.14 -2.15
N PHE A 97 -10.90 -12.15 -2.17
CA PHE A 97 -12.31 -11.95 -1.86
C PHE A 97 -12.51 -11.37 -0.46
N TRP A 98 -11.92 -11.98 0.56
CA TRP A 98 -12.10 -11.52 1.94
C TRP A 98 -11.48 -10.15 2.18
N ALA A 99 -10.31 -9.87 1.61
CA ALA A 99 -9.68 -8.55 1.71
C ALA A 99 -10.57 -7.45 1.10
N LYS A 100 -11.11 -7.70 -0.11
CA LYS A 100 -12.03 -6.78 -0.77
C LYS A 100 -13.35 -6.63 0.00
N PHE A 101 -13.94 -7.73 0.45
CA PHE A 101 -15.18 -7.72 1.23
C PHE A 101 -15.05 -6.88 2.51
N VAL A 102 -13.92 -7.01 3.22
CA VAL A 102 -13.66 -6.24 4.43
C VAL A 102 -13.60 -4.73 4.12
N ASP A 103 -12.89 -4.35 3.06
CA ASP A 103 -12.77 -2.95 2.63
C ASP A 103 -14.15 -2.36 2.29
N GLU A 104 -14.96 -3.06 1.49
CA GLU A 104 -16.27 -2.58 1.04
C GLU A 104 -17.34 -2.59 2.14
N LYS A 105 -17.33 -3.56 3.06
CA LYS A 105 -18.42 -3.72 4.05
C LYS A 105 -18.16 -3.04 5.37
N PHE A 106 -16.91 -2.89 5.78
CA PHE A 106 -16.59 -2.33 7.09
C PHE A 106 -16.01 -0.91 7.02
N TYR A 107 -15.48 -0.48 5.86
CA TYR A 107 -14.81 0.82 5.73
C TYR A 107 -15.41 1.76 4.70
N GLU A 108 -16.08 1.28 3.65
CA GLU A 108 -16.89 2.17 2.80
C GLU A 108 -18.27 2.49 3.39
N ALA A 109 -18.73 1.69 4.35
CA ALA A 109 -19.99 1.90 5.06
C ALA A 109 -19.89 2.85 6.27
N SER A 110 -18.69 3.36 6.56
CA SER A 110 -18.37 4.26 7.69
C SER A 110 -18.09 5.69 7.25
#